data_AF-A0A9E5TRI4-F1
#
_entry.id   AF-A0A9E5TRI4-F1
#
_cell.length_a   1.000
_cell.length_b   1.000
_cell.length_c   1.000
_cell.angle_alpha   90.00
_cell.angle_beta   90.00
_cell.angle_gamma   90.00
#
_symmetry.space_group_name_H-M   'P 1'
#
loop_
_entity.id
_entity.type
_entity.pdbx_description
1 polymer ?
#
loop_
_entity_poly.entity_id
_entity_poly.type
_entity_poly.pdbx_seq_one_letter_code
_entity_poly.pdbx_strand_id
1 'polypeptide(L)'
;MITLTIDGREIGAREGWTVLQAAQNVGIEIPTLCYHEALSSSGACRLCSVEITTKRGRNRVVTSCLYPVENGLDVQTNSEKIKRLRRGLMELLLARCPDSEKIKHVAGQMGVTEPRFRMEGEECILCGLCVRVCQEISEAKAISAVNRGIKKEIAPPFHDLAETCIGCGGCAYVCPTGAIKIEDNQIRLGSKIFKDLSPEEVKKMEEKFKSK
;
A
#
# COMPACT_ATOMS: atom_id res chain seq x y z
N MET A 1 12.57 22.93 12.70
CA MET A 1 13.02 21.53 12.83
C MET A 1 12.25 20.91 13.98
N ILE A 2 11.64 19.76 13.78
CA ILE A 2 10.85 19.06 14.80
C ILE A 2 11.70 17.93 15.35
N THR A 3 11.79 17.81 16.68
CA THR A 3 12.53 16.75 17.36
C THR A 3 11.55 15.73 17.93
N LEU A 4 11.78 14.46 17.64
CA LEU A 4 11.00 13.32 18.11
C LEU A 4 11.92 12.14 18.40
N THR A 5 11.43 11.19 19.18
CA THR A 5 12.14 9.95 19.51
C THR A 5 11.47 8.79 18.79
N ILE A 6 12.25 7.93 18.12
CA ILE A 6 11.78 6.67 17.54
C ILE A 6 12.64 5.54 18.09
N ASP A 7 12.02 4.58 18.77
CA ASP A 7 12.68 3.43 19.40
C ASP A 7 13.87 3.84 20.31
N GLY A 8 13.69 4.92 21.06
CA GLY A 8 14.71 5.48 21.96
C GLY A 8 15.76 6.36 21.27
N ARG A 9 15.73 6.48 19.94
CA ARG A 9 16.66 7.32 19.18
C ARG A 9 16.03 8.69 18.89
N GLU A 10 16.68 9.76 19.35
CA GLU A 10 16.26 11.12 19.01
C GLU A 10 16.61 11.43 17.54
N ILE A 11 15.64 11.98 16.81
CA ILE A 11 15.77 12.31 15.40
C ILE A 11 15.19 13.69 15.10
N GLY A 12 15.77 14.34 14.09
CA GLY A 12 15.25 15.56 13.51
C GLY A 12 14.37 15.28 12.30
N ALA A 13 13.19 15.91 12.24
CA ALA A 13 12.27 15.84 11.12
C ALA A 13 11.92 17.24 10.59
N ARG A 14 11.56 17.29 9.31
CA ARG A 14 11.01 18.50 8.69
C ARG A 14 9.56 18.68 9.08
N GLU A 15 9.14 19.93 9.16
CA GLU A 15 7.73 20.25 9.36
C GLU A 15 6.89 19.73 8.18
N GLY A 16 5.69 19.22 8.48
CA GLY A 16 4.82 18.58 7.50
C GLY A 16 5.15 17.11 7.18
N TRP A 17 6.26 16.56 7.67
CA TRP A 17 6.53 15.13 7.53
C TRP A 17 5.59 14.28 8.36
N THR A 18 5.34 13.08 7.86
CA THR A 18 4.72 12.00 8.62
C THR A 18 5.78 11.24 9.43
N VAL A 19 5.35 10.51 10.45
CA VAL A 19 6.23 9.62 11.23
C VAL A 19 6.93 8.60 10.33
N LEU A 20 6.27 8.08 9.30
CA LEU A 20 6.88 7.16 8.33
C LEU A 20 8.05 7.81 7.59
N GLN A 21 7.86 9.02 7.07
CA GLN A 21 8.90 9.75 6.34
C GLN A 21 10.09 10.09 7.25
N ALA A 22 9.81 10.49 8.50
CA ALA A 22 10.86 10.74 9.48
C ALA A 22 11.68 9.47 9.80
N ALA A 23 11.02 8.32 9.96
CA ALA A 23 11.68 7.03 10.17
C ALA A 23 12.53 6.62 8.96
N GLN A 24 12.00 6.71 7.75
CA GLN A 24 12.71 6.38 6.51
C GLN A 24 13.97 7.23 6.32
N ASN A 25 13.91 8.52 6.64
CA ASN A 25 15.03 9.45 6.51
C ASN A 25 16.24 9.07 7.38
N VAL A 26 16.05 8.29 8.45
CA VAL A 26 17.13 7.83 9.35
C VAL A 26 17.40 6.33 9.25
N GLY A 27 16.80 5.66 8.27
CA GLY A 27 16.96 4.22 8.04
C GLY A 27 16.20 3.32 9.01
N ILE A 28 15.18 3.83 9.72
CA ILE A 28 14.28 3.00 10.53
C ILE A 28 13.18 2.45 9.63
N GLU A 29 13.14 1.13 9.50
CA GLU A 29 12.17 0.44 8.65
C GLU A 29 10.82 0.28 9.36
N ILE A 30 9.77 0.81 8.74
CA ILE A 30 8.37 0.56 9.14
C ILE A 30 7.67 -0.10 7.95
N PRO A 31 7.11 -1.32 8.10
CA PRO A 31 6.58 -2.07 6.96
C PRO A 31 5.33 -1.40 6.38
N THR A 32 5.26 -1.37 5.05
CA THR A 32 4.12 -0.83 4.30
C THR A 32 3.83 -1.68 3.06
N LEU A 33 2.55 -1.82 2.71
CA LEU A 33 2.12 -2.38 1.41
C LEU A 33 1.35 -1.37 0.55
N CYS A 34 0.75 -0.34 1.16
CA CYS A 34 -0.07 0.65 0.45
C CYS A 34 0.57 2.04 0.37
N TYR A 35 1.83 2.19 0.77
CA TYR A 35 2.56 3.44 0.69
C TYR A 35 3.42 3.47 -0.57
N HIS A 36 3.51 4.64 -1.19
CA HIS A 36 4.43 4.93 -2.28
C HIS A 36 4.76 6.42 -2.18
N GLU A 37 6.04 6.78 -2.26
CA GLU A 37 6.50 8.15 -1.99
C GLU A 37 5.91 9.21 -2.94
N ALA A 38 5.66 8.83 -4.19
CA ALA A 38 5.08 9.69 -5.21
C ALA A 38 3.55 9.84 -5.13
N LEU A 39 2.88 9.21 -4.14
CA LEU A 39 1.41 9.20 -4.02
C LEU A 39 0.98 9.67 -2.64
N SER A 40 -0.21 10.25 -2.57
CA SER A 40 -0.87 10.57 -1.30
C SER A 40 -1.04 9.31 -0.45
N SER A 41 -0.90 9.38 0.88
CA SER A 41 -1.05 8.20 1.75
C SER A 41 -2.51 7.91 2.06
N SER A 42 -2.90 6.62 2.05
CA SER A 42 -4.26 6.18 2.37
C SER A 42 -4.40 5.48 3.72
N GLY A 43 -3.31 4.95 4.28
CA GLY A 43 -3.34 4.13 5.49
C GLY A 43 -4.11 2.81 5.36
N ALA A 44 -4.41 2.35 4.13
CA ALA A 44 -5.29 1.20 3.90
C ALA A 44 -4.78 -0.13 4.49
N CYS A 45 -3.49 -0.43 4.34
CA CYS A 45 -2.94 -1.73 4.80
C CYS A 45 -2.69 -1.83 6.31
N ARG A 46 -2.64 -0.69 7.02
CA ARG A 46 -2.37 -0.58 8.47
C ARG A 46 -1.06 -1.20 8.99
N LEU A 47 -0.20 -1.80 8.16
CA LEU A 47 1.09 -2.36 8.60
C LEU A 47 2.04 -1.32 9.19
N CYS A 48 1.90 -0.06 8.76
CA CYS A 48 2.63 1.08 9.30
C CYS A 48 2.16 1.51 10.71
N SER A 49 1.33 0.71 11.38
CA SER A 49 0.92 0.99 12.74
C SER A 49 2.12 1.06 13.68
N VAL A 50 2.13 2.11 14.49
CA VAL A 50 3.14 2.38 15.53
C VAL A 50 2.43 2.88 16.78
N GLU A 51 3.06 2.67 17.91
CA GLU A 51 2.61 3.23 19.19
C GLU A 51 3.27 4.57 19.39
N ILE A 52 2.48 5.58 19.78
CA ILE A 52 2.99 6.92 20.06
C ILE A 52 2.61 7.35 21.46
N THR A 53 3.51 8.10 22.08
CA THR A 53 3.31 8.83 23.32
C THR A 53 3.43 10.31 23.00
N THR A 54 2.31 11.03 23.10
CA THR A 54 2.32 12.49 22.92
C THR A 54 2.99 13.18 24.10
N LYS A 55 3.43 14.43 23.91
CA LYS A 55 3.97 15.28 24.99
C LYS A 55 3.04 15.41 26.21
N ARG A 56 1.73 15.20 26.04
CA ARG A 56 0.72 15.20 27.13
C ARG A 56 0.59 13.86 27.85
N GLY A 57 1.46 12.88 27.57
CA GLY A 57 1.45 11.55 28.17
C GLY A 57 0.35 10.62 27.66
N ARG A 58 -0.34 10.97 26.57
CA ARG A 58 -1.37 10.09 25.98
C ARG A 58 -0.74 9.08 25.03
N ASN A 59 -0.99 7.79 25.30
CA ASN A 59 -0.53 6.67 24.48
C ASN A 59 -1.62 6.23 23.50
N ARG A 60 -1.28 6.04 22.23
CA ARG A 60 -2.21 5.58 21.19
C ARG A 60 -1.50 4.85 20.07
N VAL A 61 -2.21 3.97 19.40
CA VAL A 61 -1.74 3.34 18.15
C VAL A 61 -2.25 4.17 16.98
N VAL A 62 -1.33 4.57 16.10
CA VAL A 62 -1.62 5.37 14.91
C VAL A 62 -0.96 4.73 13.69
N THR A 63 -1.33 5.17 12.49
CA THR A 63 -0.59 4.83 11.27
C THR A 63 0.49 5.85 10.98
N SER A 64 1.74 5.42 10.95
CA SER A 64 2.87 6.31 10.75
C SER A 64 2.84 7.04 9.40
N CYS A 65 2.21 6.45 8.37
CA CYS A 65 2.08 7.06 7.04
C CYS A 65 1.07 8.23 6.96
N LEU A 66 0.28 8.46 8.00
CA LEU A 66 -0.70 9.55 8.06
C LEU A 66 -0.48 10.48 9.25
N TYR A 67 0.18 10.00 10.30
CA TYR A 67 0.37 10.78 11.51
C TYR A 67 1.52 11.79 11.32
N PRO A 68 1.27 13.11 11.48
CA PRO A 68 2.30 14.13 11.34
C PRO A 68 3.29 14.07 12.52
N VAL A 69 4.54 14.48 12.27
CA VAL A 69 5.53 14.63 13.35
C VAL A 69 5.20 15.84 14.23
N GLU A 70 5.44 15.71 15.53
CA GLU A 70 5.21 16.74 16.54
C GLU A 70 6.42 16.79 17.49
N ASN A 71 6.73 17.97 18.05
CA ASN A 71 7.85 18.11 18.99
C ASN A 71 7.62 17.33 20.28
N GLY A 72 8.59 16.51 20.66
CA GLY A 72 8.53 15.65 21.85
C GLY A 72 7.58 14.46 21.68
N LEU A 73 7.28 14.06 20.44
CA LEU A 73 6.61 12.80 20.14
C LEU A 73 7.59 11.64 20.41
N ASP A 74 7.16 10.63 21.15
CA ASP A 74 7.90 9.37 21.29
C ASP A 74 7.16 8.26 20.55
N VAL A 75 7.88 7.49 19.72
CA VAL A 75 7.33 6.49 18.81
C VAL A 75 8.01 5.15 19.07
N GLN A 76 7.19 4.12 19.27
CA GLN A 76 7.62 2.74 19.41
C GLN A 76 7.14 1.95 18.19
N THR A 77 8.09 1.46 17.38
CA THR A 77 7.79 0.77 16.12
C THR A 77 7.75 -0.75 16.27
N ASN A 78 8.32 -1.28 17.37
CA ASN A 78 8.54 -2.71 17.57
C ASN A 78 8.04 -3.25 18.94
N SER A 79 7.17 -2.50 19.62
CA SER A 79 6.56 -2.95 20.89
C SER A 79 5.79 -4.27 20.68
N GLU A 80 5.65 -5.07 21.73
CA GLU A 80 4.95 -6.37 21.64
C GLU A 80 3.52 -6.20 21.13
N LYS A 81 2.86 -5.09 21.50
CA LYS A 81 1.54 -4.70 21.00
C LYS A 81 1.54 -4.49 19.49
N ILE A 82 2.53 -3.76 18.95
CA ILE A 82 2.66 -3.50 17.51
C ILE A 82 3.03 -4.77 16.74
N LYS A 83 3.91 -5.62 17.28
CA LYS A 83 4.24 -6.93 16.69
C LYS A 83 3.00 -7.81 16.56
N ARG A 84 2.20 -7.93 17.63
CA ARG A 84 0.93 -8.70 17.62
C ARG A 84 -0.08 -8.12 16.63
N LEU A 85 -0.22 -6.80 16.59
CA LEU A 85 -1.13 -6.13 15.65
C LEU A 85 -0.73 -6.41 14.20
N ARG A 86 0.54 -6.22 13.84
CA ARG A 86 1.04 -6.48 12.49
C ARG A 86 0.89 -7.94 12.09
N ARG A 87 1.15 -8.89 13.02
CA ARG A 87 0.89 -10.31 12.80
C ARG A 87 -0.57 -10.58 12.44
N GLY A 88 -1.52 -10.05 13.22
CA GLY A 88 -2.94 -10.21 12.95
C GLY A 88 -3.39 -9.59 11.61
N LEU A 89 -2.84 -8.44 11.24
CA LEU A 89 -3.08 -7.84 9.92
C LEU A 89 -2.55 -8.73 8.79
N MET A 90 -1.34 -9.28 8.95
CA MET A 90 -0.77 -10.17 7.94
C MET A 90 -1.51 -11.49 7.81
N GLU A 91 -2.06 -12.04 8.89
CA GLU A 91 -2.95 -13.21 8.80
C GLU A 91 -4.20 -12.91 7.97
N LEU A 92 -4.82 -11.72 8.13
CA LEU A 92 -5.96 -11.32 7.32
C LEU A 92 -5.58 -11.13 5.85
N LEU A 93 -4.45 -10.46 5.58
CA LEU A 93 -3.98 -10.23 4.22
C LEU A 93 -3.56 -11.53 3.52
N LEU A 94 -2.93 -12.46 4.25
CA LEU A 94 -2.56 -13.78 3.74
C LEU A 94 -3.77 -14.67 3.51
N ALA A 95 -4.78 -14.65 4.39
CA ALA A 95 -6.04 -15.33 4.15
C ALA A 95 -6.74 -14.81 2.90
N ARG A 96 -6.73 -13.49 2.70
CA ARG A 96 -7.31 -12.88 1.51
C ARG A 96 -6.54 -13.26 0.24
N CYS A 97 -5.22 -13.09 0.23
CA CYS A 97 -4.36 -13.27 -0.94
C CYS A 97 -3.32 -14.38 -0.73
N PRO A 98 -3.74 -15.65 -0.58
CA PRO A 98 -2.84 -16.74 -0.21
C PRO A 98 -1.82 -17.05 -1.30
N ASP A 99 -2.12 -16.78 -2.57
CA ASP A 99 -1.25 -17.10 -3.70
C ASP A 99 -0.25 -15.99 -4.06
N SER A 100 -0.32 -14.82 -3.41
CA SER A 100 0.60 -13.72 -3.69
C SER A 100 1.94 -13.92 -2.99
N GLU A 101 3.00 -14.18 -3.76
CA GLU A 101 4.37 -14.34 -3.24
C GLU A 101 4.84 -13.15 -2.40
N LYS A 102 4.46 -11.91 -2.78
CA LYS A 102 4.78 -10.73 -1.98
C LYS A 102 4.12 -10.79 -0.59
N ILE A 103 2.87 -11.24 -0.52
CA ILE A 103 2.15 -11.34 0.75
C ILE A 103 2.73 -12.45 1.61
N LYS A 104 3.03 -13.62 1.03
CA LYS A 104 3.74 -14.70 1.73
C LYS A 104 5.08 -14.24 2.30
N HIS A 105 5.87 -13.50 1.51
CA HIS A 105 7.16 -12.97 1.93
C HIS A 105 7.03 -12.03 3.14
N VAL A 106 6.14 -11.03 3.06
CA VAL A 106 5.94 -10.06 4.15
C VAL A 106 5.31 -10.74 5.38
N ALA A 107 4.46 -11.75 5.18
CA ALA A 107 3.89 -12.55 6.27
C ALA A 107 4.99 -13.34 7.00
N GLY A 108 5.90 -13.97 6.26
CA GLY A 108 7.04 -14.71 6.80
C GLY A 108 7.96 -13.83 7.66
N GLN A 109 8.22 -12.59 7.24
CA GLN A 109 8.98 -11.61 8.04
C GLN A 109 8.34 -11.32 9.42
N MET A 110 7.05 -11.58 9.58
CA MET A 110 6.29 -11.37 10.83
C MET A 110 5.97 -12.70 11.56
N GLY A 111 6.54 -13.81 11.10
CA GLY A 111 6.32 -15.15 11.64
C GLY A 111 4.93 -15.70 11.34
N VAL A 112 4.30 -15.26 10.25
CA VAL A 112 3.01 -15.80 9.77
C VAL A 112 3.28 -16.72 8.59
N THR A 113 3.14 -18.02 8.81
CA THR A 113 3.21 -19.04 7.75
C THR A 113 1.83 -19.46 7.28
N GLU A 114 0.86 -19.50 8.20
CA GLU A 114 -0.53 -19.86 7.92
C GLU A 114 -1.47 -18.90 8.66
N PRO A 115 -2.57 -18.47 8.03
CA PRO A 115 -3.54 -17.62 8.69
C PRO A 115 -4.54 -18.44 9.53
N ARG A 116 -5.01 -17.85 10.63
CA ARG A 116 -6.11 -18.41 11.44
C ARG A 116 -7.50 -18.19 10.81
N PHE A 117 -7.56 -17.45 9.72
CA PHE A 117 -8.79 -17.11 9.00
C PHE A 117 -8.96 -18.01 7.77
N ARG A 118 -10.20 -18.17 7.31
CA ARG A 118 -10.50 -18.89 6.07
C ARG A 118 -9.85 -18.20 4.89
N MET A 119 -9.18 -18.97 4.04
CA MET A 119 -8.59 -18.46 2.81
C MET A 119 -9.68 -18.12 1.76
N GLU A 120 -9.54 -16.96 1.12
CA GLU A 120 -10.55 -16.37 0.19
C GLU A 120 -10.08 -16.34 -1.27
N GLY A 121 -8.79 -16.61 -1.56
CA GLY A 121 -8.28 -16.81 -2.93
C GLY A 121 -8.28 -15.56 -3.82
N GLU A 122 -8.33 -14.37 -3.23
CA GLU A 122 -8.34 -13.10 -3.95
C GLU A 122 -6.93 -12.70 -4.40
N GLU A 123 -6.79 -12.03 -5.55
CA GLU A 123 -5.48 -11.52 -5.99
C GLU A 123 -5.14 -10.14 -5.38
N CYS A 124 -6.16 -9.36 -5.00
CA CYS A 124 -6.04 -7.95 -4.62
C CYS A 124 -6.27 -7.70 -3.13
N ILE A 125 -5.28 -7.07 -2.47
CA ILE A 125 -5.35 -6.63 -1.07
C ILE A 125 -6.08 -5.29 -0.85
N LEU A 126 -6.69 -4.71 -1.89
CA LEU A 126 -7.43 -3.45 -1.81
C LEU A 126 -6.59 -2.26 -1.25
N CYS A 127 -5.30 -2.22 -1.56
CA CYS A 127 -4.38 -1.17 -1.09
C CYS A 127 -4.64 0.22 -1.72
N GLY A 128 -5.34 0.26 -2.87
CA GLY A 128 -5.71 1.48 -3.58
C GLY A 128 -4.53 2.26 -4.19
N LEU A 129 -3.34 1.67 -4.31
CA LEU A 129 -2.20 2.30 -5.01
C LEU A 129 -2.53 2.54 -6.50
N CYS A 130 -3.17 1.55 -7.14
CA CYS A 130 -3.60 1.62 -8.53
C CYS A 130 -4.61 2.75 -8.81
N VAL A 131 -5.57 2.94 -7.90
CA VAL A 131 -6.55 4.04 -8.01
C VAL A 131 -5.84 5.37 -7.85
N ARG A 132 -5.00 5.53 -6.82
CA ARG A 132 -4.28 6.78 -6.57
C ARG A 132 -3.34 7.15 -7.72
N VAL A 133 -2.54 6.22 -8.25
CA VAL A 133 -1.67 6.53 -9.40
C VAL A 133 -2.48 6.94 -10.64
N CYS A 134 -3.63 6.29 -10.87
CA CYS A 134 -4.52 6.63 -11.98
C CYS A 134 -5.16 8.02 -11.83
N GLN A 135 -5.41 8.45 -10.59
CA GLN A 135 -6.03 9.74 -10.28
C GLN A 135 -5.02 10.89 -10.15
N GLU A 136 -3.89 10.66 -9.49
CA GLU A 136 -2.94 11.70 -9.08
C GLU A 136 -1.81 11.90 -10.10
N ILE A 137 -1.42 10.86 -10.83
CA ILE A 137 -0.29 10.92 -11.78
C ILE A 137 -0.78 10.99 -13.22
N SER A 138 -1.72 10.10 -13.58
CA SER A 138 -2.24 10.05 -14.96
C SER A 138 -3.47 10.92 -15.18
N GLU A 139 -4.12 11.36 -14.09
CA GLU A 139 -5.40 12.11 -14.09
C GLU A 139 -6.56 11.46 -14.87
N ALA A 140 -6.36 10.22 -15.35
CA ALA A 140 -7.29 9.46 -16.17
C ALA A 140 -8.55 9.03 -15.41
N LYS A 141 -8.44 8.79 -14.10
CA LYS A 141 -9.55 8.38 -13.22
C LYS A 141 -10.33 7.16 -13.76
N ALA A 142 -9.63 6.25 -14.46
CA ALA A 142 -10.20 5.11 -15.17
C ALA A 142 -10.70 3.97 -14.25
N ILE A 143 -10.16 3.88 -13.04
CA ILE A 143 -10.51 2.84 -12.07
C ILE A 143 -10.77 3.45 -10.69
N SER A 144 -11.64 2.79 -9.92
CA SER A 144 -11.99 3.22 -8.56
C SER A 144 -12.26 2.03 -7.64
N ALA A 145 -12.36 2.30 -6.34
CA ALA A 145 -12.88 1.32 -5.40
C ALA A 145 -14.41 1.38 -5.42
N VAL A 146 -15.05 0.30 -5.86
CA VAL A 146 -16.51 0.18 -5.94
C VAL A 146 -17.03 -0.73 -4.82
N ASN A 147 -18.35 -0.70 -4.60
CA ASN A 147 -19.02 -1.43 -3.51
C ASN A 147 -18.51 -1.04 -2.10
N ARG A 148 -18.96 -1.77 -1.07
CA ARG A 148 -18.63 -1.52 0.35
C ARG A 148 -18.46 -2.82 1.12
N GLY A 149 -17.77 -2.74 2.26
CA GLY A 149 -17.54 -3.86 3.15
C GLY A 149 -16.79 -5.00 2.45
N ILE A 150 -17.21 -6.24 2.70
CA ILE A 150 -16.60 -7.45 2.13
C ILE A 150 -16.80 -7.59 0.61
N LYS A 151 -17.74 -6.84 0.03
CA LYS A 151 -17.98 -6.82 -1.43
C LYS A 151 -17.13 -5.79 -2.18
N LYS A 152 -16.28 -5.04 -1.47
CA LYS A 152 -15.44 -3.98 -2.04
C LYS A 152 -14.43 -4.57 -3.01
N GLU A 153 -14.30 -3.94 -4.18
CA GLU A 153 -13.34 -4.33 -5.20
C GLU A 153 -12.79 -3.11 -5.96
N ILE A 154 -11.75 -3.32 -6.78
CA ILE A 154 -11.26 -2.33 -7.73
C ILE A 154 -11.84 -2.67 -9.10
N ALA A 155 -12.54 -1.72 -9.71
CA ALA A 155 -13.17 -1.90 -11.01
C ALA A 155 -13.21 -0.56 -11.79
N PRO A 156 -13.30 -0.63 -13.12
CA PRO A 156 -13.70 0.52 -13.93
C PRO A 156 -15.20 0.84 -13.71
N PRO A 157 -15.66 2.04 -14.10
CA PRO A 157 -17.08 2.39 -14.05
C PRO A 157 -17.94 1.35 -14.78
N PHE A 158 -19.05 0.94 -14.15
CA PHE A 158 -20.00 -0.05 -14.68
C PHE A 158 -19.41 -1.42 -15.04
N HIS A 159 -18.17 -1.71 -14.61
CA HIS A 159 -17.41 -2.92 -14.99
C HIS A 159 -17.12 -3.02 -16.49
N ASP A 160 -17.25 -1.92 -17.23
CA ASP A 160 -16.94 -1.82 -18.66
C ASP A 160 -15.54 -1.27 -18.90
N LEU A 161 -15.07 -1.35 -20.15
CA LEU A 161 -13.81 -0.73 -20.56
C LEU A 161 -13.80 0.76 -20.20
N ALA A 162 -12.72 1.20 -19.55
CA ALA A 162 -12.59 2.60 -19.18
C ALA A 162 -12.05 3.39 -20.38
N GLU A 163 -12.93 4.09 -21.09
CA GLU A 163 -12.55 4.97 -22.21
C GLU A 163 -11.51 6.02 -21.80
N THR A 164 -11.56 6.48 -20.54
CA THR A 164 -10.60 7.43 -19.98
C THR A 164 -9.23 6.82 -19.70
N CYS A 165 -9.08 5.50 -19.76
CA CYS A 165 -7.79 4.85 -19.59
C CYS A 165 -6.91 5.10 -20.81
N ILE A 166 -5.80 5.81 -20.58
CA ILE A 166 -4.79 6.15 -21.58
C ILE A 166 -3.76 5.04 -21.80
N GLY A 167 -3.91 3.89 -21.14
CA GLY A 167 -2.94 2.80 -21.23
C GLY A 167 -1.54 3.25 -20.78
N CYS A 168 -1.37 3.70 -19.53
CA CYS A 168 -0.05 4.11 -19.03
C CYS A 168 0.69 3.00 -18.25
N GLY A 169 0.00 1.92 -17.89
CA GLY A 169 0.56 0.79 -17.12
C GLY A 169 0.90 1.12 -15.65
N GLY A 170 0.71 2.37 -15.19
CA GLY A 170 1.10 2.78 -13.85
C GLY A 170 0.42 1.99 -12.73
N CYS A 171 -0.84 1.57 -12.94
CA CYS A 171 -1.57 0.76 -11.97
C CYS A 171 -1.01 -0.66 -11.79
N ALA A 172 -0.51 -1.28 -12.87
CA ALA A 172 0.18 -2.57 -12.83
C ALA A 172 1.52 -2.42 -12.11
N TYR A 173 2.28 -1.37 -12.46
CA TYR A 173 3.59 -1.09 -11.90
C TYR A 173 3.58 -0.91 -10.37
N VAL A 174 2.62 -0.14 -9.83
CA VAL A 174 2.53 0.10 -8.37
C VAL A 174 1.83 -1.04 -7.62
N CYS A 175 1.37 -2.09 -8.28
CA CYS A 175 0.60 -3.15 -7.64
C CYS A 175 1.50 -4.04 -6.77
N PRO A 176 1.38 -4.02 -5.43
CA PRO A 176 2.30 -4.74 -4.58
C PRO A 176 2.15 -6.26 -4.70
N THR A 177 0.96 -6.75 -5.04
CA THR A 177 0.68 -8.19 -5.14
C THR A 177 0.80 -8.74 -6.56
N GLY A 178 0.98 -7.88 -7.57
CA GLY A 178 0.92 -8.28 -8.98
C GLY A 178 -0.49 -8.63 -9.47
N ALA A 179 -1.54 -8.20 -8.76
CA ALA A 179 -2.93 -8.48 -9.12
C ALA A 179 -3.36 -7.82 -10.44
N ILE A 180 -2.84 -6.61 -10.70
CA ILE A 180 -3.07 -5.92 -11.98
C ILE A 180 -1.95 -6.34 -12.93
N LYS A 181 -2.33 -6.93 -14.05
CA LYS A 181 -1.41 -7.47 -15.05
C LYS A 181 -1.60 -6.76 -16.38
N ILE A 182 -0.52 -6.74 -17.16
CA ILE A 182 -0.54 -6.37 -18.57
C ILE A 182 -0.28 -7.68 -19.32
N GLU A 183 -1.35 -8.30 -19.84
CA GLU A 183 -1.29 -9.58 -20.56
C GLU A 183 -2.31 -9.58 -21.69
N ASP A 184 -2.06 -10.33 -22.75
CA ASP A 184 -2.93 -10.43 -23.92
C ASP A 184 -3.32 -9.06 -24.52
N ASN A 185 -2.38 -8.11 -24.51
CA ASN A 185 -2.60 -6.72 -24.88
C ASN A 185 -3.71 -6.03 -24.06
N GLN A 186 -3.90 -6.40 -22.80
CA GLN A 186 -4.89 -5.81 -21.91
C GLN A 186 -4.29 -5.41 -20.57
N ILE A 187 -4.74 -4.30 -20.02
CA ILE A 187 -4.55 -3.99 -18.59
C ILE A 187 -5.76 -4.55 -17.85
N ARG A 188 -5.55 -5.51 -16.94
CA ARG A 188 -6.65 -6.21 -16.26
C ARG A 188 -6.38 -6.56 -14.81
N LEU A 189 -7.46 -6.82 -14.07
CA LEU A 189 -7.47 -7.37 -12.71
C LEU A 189 -8.45 -8.54 -12.66
N GLY A 190 -7.93 -9.77 -12.63
CA GLY A 190 -8.75 -10.97 -12.86
C GLY A 190 -9.52 -10.84 -14.18
N SER A 191 -10.83 -11.08 -14.16
CA SER A 191 -11.71 -10.92 -15.32
C SER A 191 -12.04 -9.47 -15.71
N LYS A 192 -11.68 -8.47 -14.88
CA LYS A 192 -12.00 -7.06 -15.14
C LYS A 192 -10.96 -6.44 -16.04
N ILE A 193 -11.35 -6.11 -17.27
CA ILE A 193 -10.49 -5.44 -18.24
C ILE A 193 -10.64 -3.93 -18.06
N PHE A 194 -9.53 -3.22 -17.88
CA PHE A 194 -9.53 -1.77 -17.77
C PHE A 194 -9.32 -1.09 -19.12
N LYS A 195 -8.48 -1.70 -19.97
CA LYS A 195 -8.10 -1.15 -21.28
C LYS A 195 -7.52 -2.23 -22.18
N ASP A 196 -7.98 -2.26 -23.42
CA ASP A 196 -7.27 -2.93 -24.53
C ASP A 196 -6.16 -2.02 -25.06
N LEU A 197 -5.02 -2.63 -25.38
CA LEU A 197 -3.81 -2.01 -25.87
C LEU A 197 -3.53 -2.50 -27.29
N SER A 198 -2.91 -1.64 -28.09
CA SER A 198 -2.24 -2.03 -29.32
C SER A 198 -0.90 -2.73 -29.02
N PRO A 199 -0.40 -3.61 -29.92
CA PRO A 199 0.92 -4.21 -29.78
C PRO A 199 2.05 -3.17 -29.60
N GLU A 200 1.92 -2.01 -30.26
CA GLU A 200 2.88 -0.92 -30.14
C GLU A 200 2.87 -0.27 -28.75
N GLU A 201 1.70 -0.13 -28.12
CA GLU A 201 1.57 0.39 -26.76
C GLU A 201 2.20 -0.57 -25.73
N VAL A 202 1.98 -1.88 -25.89
CA VAL A 202 2.60 -2.90 -25.04
C VAL A 202 4.13 -2.82 -25.14
N LYS A 203 4.66 -2.76 -26.36
CA LYS A 203 6.11 -2.67 -26.58
C LYS A 203 6.71 -1.41 -25.92
N LYS A 204 6.07 -0.26 -26.08
CA LYS A 204 6.52 1.00 -25.44
C LYS A 204 6.49 0.91 -23.92
N MET A 205 5.50 0.24 -23.34
CA MET A 205 5.45 0.03 -21.88
C MET A 205 6.58 -0.87 -21.39
N GLU A 206 6.82 -1.99 -22.06
CA GLU A 206 7.88 -2.92 -21.67
C GLU A 206 9.26 -2.26 -21.71
N GLU A 207 9.54 -1.45 -22.73
CA GLU A 207 10.78 -0.69 -22.84
C GLU A 207 10.94 0.30 -21.66
N LYS A 208 9.85 0.97 -21.27
CA LYS A 208 9.82 1.91 -20.15
C LYS A 208 9.99 1.23 -18.78
N PHE A 209 9.55 -0.01 -18.62
CA PHE A 209 9.70 -0.77 -17.39
C PHE A 209 11.05 -1.50 -17.28
N LYS A 210 11.69 -1.87 -18.41
CA LYS A 210 13.02 -2.51 -18.45
C LYS A 210 14.17 -1.53 -18.21
N SER A 211 13.95 -0.22 -18.34
CA SER A 211 14.99 0.81 -18.18
C SER A 211 15.26 1.21 -16.72
N LYS A 212 14.87 0.39 -15.75
CA LYS A 212 15.05 0.59 -14.30
C LYS A 212 15.33 -0.76 -13.63
#